data_AF-A0A959Q7P5-F1
#
_entry.id   AF-A0A959Q7P5-F1
#
_cell.length_a   1.000
_cell.length_b   1.000
_cell.length_c   1.000
_cell.angle_alpha   90.00
_cell.angle_beta   90.00
_cell.angle_gamma   90.00
#
_symmetry.space_group_name_H-M   'P 1'
#
loop_
_entity.id
_entity.type
_entity.pdbx_description
1 polymer ?
#
loop_
_entity_poly.entity_id
_entity_poly.type
_entity_poly.pdbx_seq_one_letter_code
_entity_poly.pdbx_strand_id
1 'polypeptide(L)'
;MCSTCGCNQPPDAVTIVKIGEPLVPQYHHHHGHDHHHHHHHGQDHHHDQGGKTVIELERDILHQNNLLAERNRGFLEAKNIFALNLVSSPGSGKTSLLERTLADLKGEFPCAVVEGDQQTSNDAERIAATEAPVVQINTGKGCHLDADMVQKALKKLQPENDSVLFVENVGNLVCPSLFDLGEGARVVIISVTEGDDKPIKYPDMFHSADLCIINKIDLLPYVQFDV
;
A
#
# COMPACT_ATOMS: atom_id res chain seq x y z
N MET A 1 8.17 6.80 -19.33
CA MET A 1 8.16 5.36 -19.03
C MET A 1 8.98 5.14 -17.77
N CYS A 2 8.33 4.76 -16.67
CA CYS A 2 8.95 4.56 -15.36
C CYS A 2 9.77 3.26 -15.41
N SER A 3 11.09 3.34 -15.58
CA SER A 3 11.91 2.17 -15.95
C SER A 3 12.26 1.22 -14.80
N THR A 4 11.83 1.49 -13.56
CA THR A 4 11.69 0.51 -12.47
C THR A 4 11.03 1.21 -11.26
N CYS A 5 9.74 0.96 -10.98
CA CYS A 5 9.13 1.51 -9.76
C CYS A 5 9.77 0.81 -8.55
N GLY A 6 10.39 1.56 -7.64
CA GLY A 6 10.91 1.05 -6.36
C GLY A 6 12.36 0.51 -6.35
N CYS A 7 12.94 0.06 -7.47
CA CYS A 7 14.26 -0.61 -7.43
C CYS A 7 15.48 0.29 -7.18
N ASN A 8 15.30 1.61 -7.14
CA ASN A 8 16.39 2.58 -7.02
C ASN A 8 16.26 3.49 -5.77
N GLN A 9 15.53 3.03 -4.75
CA GLN A 9 15.35 3.78 -3.51
C GLN A 9 16.33 3.31 -2.43
N PRO A 10 16.84 4.23 -1.58
CA PRO A 10 17.65 3.84 -0.44
C PRO A 10 16.83 2.96 0.53
N PRO A 11 17.48 2.07 1.30
CA PRO A 11 16.81 1.12 2.21
C PRO A 11 15.83 1.77 3.19
N ASP A 12 16.08 3.03 3.57
CA ASP A 12 15.30 3.79 4.55
C ASP A 12 14.23 4.69 3.91
N ALA A 13 13.98 4.57 2.60
CA ALA A 13 13.02 5.42 1.90
C ALA A 13 11.56 5.15 2.31
N VAL A 14 11.27 3.92 2.75
CA VAL A 14 9.94 3.52 3.21
C VAL A 14 9.88 3.62 4.72
N THR A 15 8.99 4.45 5.26
CA THR A 15 8.78 4.55 6.71
C THR A 15 7.38 4.08 7.08
N ILE A 16 7.27 3.38 8.20
CA ILE A 16 6.00 2.83 8.69
C ILE A 16 5.81 3.22 10.15
N VAL A 17 4.84 4.09 10.41
CA VAL A 17 4.64 4.74 11.70
C VAL A 17 3.18 4.60 12.12
N LYS A 18 2.95 4.20 13.38
CA LYS A 18 1.62 4.22 13.98
C LYS A 18 1.34 5.61 14.51
N ILE A 19 0.24 6.22 14.08
CA ILE A 19 -0.10 7.58 14.51
C ILE A 19 -0.54 7.55 15.98
N GLY A 20 -0.07 8.53 16.75
CA GLY A 20 -0.36 8.64 18.18
C GLY A 20 0.64 7.92 19.10
N GLU A 21 1.57 7.12 18.56
CA GLU A 21 2.71 6.59 19.32
C GLU A 21 3.96 7.46 19.12
N PRO A 22 4.78 7.71 20.17
CA PRO A 22 6.03 8.44 20.02
C PRO A 22 6.95 7.72 19.02
N LEU A 23 7.57 8.47 18.11
CA LEU A 23 8.62 7.95 17.24
C LEU A 23 9.76 7.42 18.11
N VAL A 24 9.87 6.09 18.24
CA VAL A 24 11.04 5.47 18.85
C VAL A 24 12.18 5.62 17.85
N PRO A 25 13.27 6.34 18.16
CA PRO A 25 14.42 6.39 17.28
C PRO A 25 14.96 4.97 17.15
N GLN A 26 15.05 4.45 15.92
CA GLN A 26 15.80 3.23 15.66
C GLN A 26 17.29 3.54 15.86
N TYR A 27 17.77 3.38 17.10
CA TYR A 27 19.20 3.36 17.38
C TYR A 27 19.77 2.09 16.76
N HIS A 28 20.39 2.22 15.59
CA HIS A 28 21.29 1.21 15.08
C HIS A 28 22.48 1.09 16.04
N HIS A 29 22.50 0.02 16.84
CA HIS A 29 23.67 -0.36 17.61
C HIS A 29 24.78 -0.79 16.63
N HIS A 30 25.69 0.12 16.30
CA HIS A 30 26.98 -0.23 15.71
C HIS A 30 27.83 -0.93 16.79
N HIS A 31 27.78 -2.26 16.82
CA HIS A 31 28.81 -3.04 17.49
C HIS A 31 30.05 -3.07 16.60
N GLY A 32 31.03 -2.22 16.92
CA GLY A 32 32.39 -2.33 16.41
C GLY A 32 33.08 -3.52 17.08
N HIS A 33 33.24 -4.61 16.34
CA HIS A 33 34.16 -5.68 16.68
C HIS A 33 35.28 -5.71 15.65
N ASP A 34 36.45 -5.22 16.05
CA ASP A 34 37.71 -5.45 15.36
C ASP A 34 38.12 -6.91 15.54
N HIS A 35 38.08 -7.69 14.45
CA HIS A 35 38.77 -8.96 14.38
C HIS A 35 39.53 -9.09 13.07
N HIS A 36 40.85 -8.87 13.16
CA HIS A 36 41.82 -9.29 12.16
C HIS A 36 41.92 -10.82 12.14
N HIS A 37 41.46 -11.44 11.05
CA HIS A 37 41.90 -12.78 10.69
C HIS A 37 42.21 -12.87 9.19
N HIS A 38 43.51 -12.99 8.91
CA HIS A 38 44.04 -13.45 7.63
C HIS A 38 43.78 -14.94 7.50
N HIS A 39 42.96 -15.37 6.55
CA HIS A 39 43.05 -16.71 5.98
C HIS A 39 42.86 -16.67 4.47
N HIS A 40 43.85 -17.28 3.80
CA HIS A 40 44.02 -17.35 2.37
C HIS A 40 43.58 -18.75 1.93
N HIS A 41 42.45 -18.88 1.24
CA HIS A 41 42.13 -20.07 0.47
C HIS A 41 41.41 -19.66 -0.81
N GLY A 42 42.10 -19.85 -1.94
CA GLY A 42 41.52 -19.74 -3.26
C GLY A 42 40.65 -20.96 -3.54
N GLN A 43 39.36 -20.71 -3.78
CA GLN A 43 38.51 -21.52 -4.63
C GLN A 43 37.72 -20.56 -5.49
N ASP A 44 38.08 -20.51 -6.78
CA ASP A 44 37.37 -19.79 -7.82
C ASP A 44 35.99 -20.43 -8.01
N HIS A 45 35.00 -19.96 -7.26
CA HIS A 45 33.61 -20.16 -7.60
C HIS A 45 33.24 -19.15 -8.67
N HIS A 46 33.34 -19.59 -9.94
CA HIS A 46 32.66 -18.95 -11.05
C HIS A 46 31.14 -18.99 -10.79
N HIS A 47 30.62 -17.98 -10.11
CA HIS A 47 29.21 -17.62 -10.25
C HIS A 47 29.05 -17.00 -11.63
N ASP A 48 28.58 -17.82 -12.56
CA ASP A 48 27.99 -17.36 -13.81
C ASP A 48 26.79 -16.48 -13.46
N GLN A 49 27.03 -15.18 -13.26
CA GLN A 49 25.97 -14.19 -13.19
C GLN A 49 25.51 -13.93 -14.62
N GLY A 50 24.79 -14.91 -15.18
CA GLY A 50 23.92 -14.67 -16.32
C GLY A 50 22.99 -13.53 -15.95
N GLY A 51 23.21 -12.36 -16.55
CA GLY A 51 22.43 -11.17 -16.28
C GLY A 51 20.95 -11.46 -16.55
N LYS A 52 20.13 -11.44 -15.49
CA LYS A 52 18.68 -11.59 -15.63
C LYS A 52 18.16 -10.48 -16.54
N THR A 53 17.24 -10.84 -17.44
CA THR A 53 16.55 -9.84 -18.26
C THR A 53 15.58 -9.04 -17.40
N VAL A 54 15.24 -7.83 -17.82
CA VAL A 54 14.27 -6.96 -17.10
C VAL A 54 12.94 -7.67 -16.88
N ILE A 55 12.47 -8.43 -17.88
CA ILE A 55 11.21 -9.17 -17.83
C ILE A 55 11.25 -10.29 -16.77
N GLU A 56 12.37 -10.99 -16.63
CA GLU A 56 12.52 -12.03 -15.60
C GLU A 56 12.54 -11.43 -14.20
N LEU A 57 13.20 -10.28 -14.02
CA LEU A 57 13.22 -9.58 -12.74
C LEU A 57 11.83 -9.09 -12.33
N GLU A 58 11.06 -8.49 -13.26
CA GLU A 58 9.68 -8.05 -13.00
C GLU A 58 8.76 -9.21 -12.59
N ARG A 59 8.87 -10.36 -13.28
CA ARG A 59 8.13 -11.57 -12.93
C ARG A 59 8.50 -12.09 -11.55
N ASP A 60 9.79 -12.10 -11.21
CA ASP A 60 10.25 -12.51 -9.89
C ASP A 60 9.69 -11.59 -8.79
N ILE A 61 9.68 -10.27 -9.01
CA ILE A 61 9.13 -9.29 -8.04
C ILE A 61 7.64 -9.52 -7.82
N LEU A 62 6.84 -9.63 -8.90
CA LEU A 62 5.41 -9.86 -8.79
C LEU A 62 5.09 -11.23 -8.16
N HIS A 63 5.88 -12.25 -8.48
CA HIS A 63 5.73 -13.56 -7.86
C HIS A 63 6.01 -13.52 -6.35
N GLN A 64 7.09 -12.86 -5.93
CA GLN A 64 7.38 -12.68 -4.50
C GLN A 64 6.29 -11.88 -3.79
N ASN A 65 5.77 -10.81 -4.42
CA ASN A 65 4.64 -10.06 -3.88
C ASN A 65 3.44 -10.98 -3.65
N ASN A 66 3.06 -11.81 -4.62
CA ASN A 66 1.90 -12.68 -4.51
C ASN A 66 2.05 -13.72 -3.40
N LEU A 67 3.25 -14.26 -3.17
CA LEU A 67 3.51 -15.14 -2.03
C LEU A 67 3.31 -14.44 -0.68
N LEU A 68 3.64 -13.15 -0.59
CA LEU A 68 3.40 -12.35 0.61
C LEU A 68 1.93 -11.95 0.75
N ALA A 69 1.25 -11.66 -0.37
CA ALA A 69 -0.18 -11.36 -0.40
C ALA A 69 -1.00 -12.55 0.13
N GLU A 70 -0.69 -13.78 -0.29
CA GLU A 70 -1.33 -14.99 0.25
C GLU A 70 -1.12 -15.15 1.76
N ARG A 71 0.08 -14.79 2.26
CA ARG A 71 0.35 -14.81 3.71
C ARG A 71 -0.47 -13.77 4.46
N ASN A 72 -0.60 -12.57 3.91
CA ASN A 72 -1.43 -11.51 4.48
C ASN A 72 -2.89 -11.94 4.50
N ARG A 73 -3.41 -12.46 3.39
CA ARG A 73 -4.77 -12.97 3.27
C ARG A 73 -5.05 -14.06 4.30
N GLY A 74 -4.20 -15.08 4.40
CA GLY A 74 -4.35 -16.14 5.40
C GLY A 74 -4.33 -15.62 6.86
N PHE A 75 -3.53 -14.59 7.16
CA PHE A 75 -3.53 -13.93 8.46
C PHE A 75 -4.85 -13.19 8.74
N LEU A 76 -5.36 -12.45 7.75
CA LEU A 76 -6.60 -11.69 7.85
C LEU A 76 -7.81 -12.63 8.00
N GLU A 77 -7.90 -13.66 7.15
CA GLU A 77 -8.95 -14.69 7.21
C GLU A 77 -8.96 -15.44 8.55
N ALA A 78 -7.79 -15.86 9.04
CA ALA A 78 -7.68 -16.56 10.32
C ALA A 78 -8.15 -15.72 11.52
N LYS A 79 -8.16 -14.40 11.39
CA LYS A 79 -8.63 -13.45 12.40
C LYS A 79 -10.01 -12.88 12.09
N ASN A 80 -10.66 -13.35 11.02
CA ASN A 80 -11.91 -12.81 10.51
C ASN A 80 -11.86 -11.29 10.30
N ILE A 81 -10.78 -10.81 9.68
CA ILE A 81 -10.59 -9.40 9.35
C ILE A 81 -10.88 -9.22 7.86
N PHE A 82 -11.90 -8.44 7.53
CA PHE A 82 -12.23 -8.13 6.15
C PHE A 82 -11.43 -6.92 5.68
N ALA A 83 -10.49 -7.13 4.74
CA ALA A 83 -9.62 -6.08 4.24
C ALA A 83 -10.10 -5.49 2.90
N LEU A 84 -10.15 -4.16 2.82
CA LEU A 84 -10.54 -3.39 1.65
C LEU A 84 -9.36 -2.54 1.16
N ASN A 85 -8.95 -2.70 -0.10
CA ASN A 85 -7.92 -1.88 -0.73
C ASN A 85 -8.57 -0.73 -1.52
N LEU A 86 -8.43 0.51 -1.04
CA LEU A 86 -8.98 1.70 -1.67
C LEU A 86 -7.94 2.30 -2.63
N VAL A 87 -8.23 2.25 -3.93
CA VAL A 87 -7.35 2.72 -5.01
C VAL A 87 -8.03 3.83 -5.80
N SER A 88 -7.27 4.85 -6.22
CA SER A 88 -7.84 6.01 -6.94
C SER A 88 -6.77 6.81 -7.66
N SER A 89 -7.17 7.82 -8.46
CA SER A 89 -6.26 8.93 -8.79
C SER A 89 -6.01 9.82 -7.56
N PRO A 90 -4.96 10.66 -7.55
CA PRO A 90 -4.81 11.72 -6.55
C PRO A 90 -6.03 12.64 -6.53
N GLY A 91 -6.55 12.95 -5.35
CA GLY A 91 -7.66 13.88 -5.18
C GLY A 91 -9.05 13.33 -5.54
N SER A 92 -9.23 12.05 -5.84
CA SER A 92 -10.56 11.44 -6.08
C SER A 92 -11.46 11.38 -4.84
N GLY A 93 -10.90 11.64 -3.65
CA GLY A 93 -11.64 11.74 -2.39
C GLY A 93 -11.63 10.49 -1.51
N LYS A 94 -10.61 9.63 -1.62
CA LYS A 94 -10.46 8.43 -0.78
C LYS A 94 -10.53 8.73 0.71
N THR A 95 -9.66 9.62 1.20
CA THR A 95 -9.60 9.98 2.62
C THR A 95 -10.92 10.54 3.13
N SER A 96 -11.58 11.42 2.37
CA SER A 96 -12.87 11.99 2.78
C SER A 96 -13.99 10.96 2.82
N LEU A 97 -13.99 10.02 1.86
CA LEU A 97 -14.92 8.87 1.89
C LEU A 97 -14.62 7.98 3.10
N LEU A 98 -13.36 7.72 3.39
CA LEU A 98 -12.93 6.87 4.49
C LEU A 98 -13.25 7.50 5.86
N GLU A 99 -12.95 8.78 6.07
CA GLU A 99 -13.33 9.53 7.28
C GLU A 99 -14.83 9.39 7.57
N ARG A 100 -15.66 9.59 6.54
CA ARG A 100 -17.11 9.47 6.66
C ARG A 100 -17.55 8.04 6.96
N THR A 101 -16.94 7.07 6.28
CA THR A 101 -17.22 5.64 6.48
C THR A 101 -16.89 5.21 7.91
N LEU A 102 -15.73 5.61 8.44
CA LEU A 102 -15.32 5.31 9.82
C LEU A 102 -16.25 5.95 10.84
N ALA A 103 -16.70 7.19 10.60
CA ALA A 103 -17.65 7.86 11.46
C ALA A 103 -19.02 7.18 11.48
N ASP A 104 -19.53 6.78 10.30
CA ASP A 104 -20.83 6.13 10.17
C ASP A 104 -20.83 4.70 10.77
N LEU A 105 -19.73 3.96 10.63
CA LEU A 105 -19.58 2.59 11.17
C LEU A 105 -19.17 2.55 12.65
N LYS A 106 -18.96 3.71 13.28
CA LYS A 106 -18.46 3.78 14.65
C LYS A 106 -19.42 3.07 15.62
N GLY A 107 -18.91 2.01 16.25
CA GLY A 107 -19.67 1.22 17.22
C GLY A 107 -20.47 0.05 16.63
N GLU A 108 -20.46 -0.14 15.30
CA GLU A 108 -21.04 -1.34 14.66
C GLU A 108 -20.03 -2.50 14.68
N PHE A 109 -18.78 -2.24 14.29
CA PHE A 109 -17.67 -3.18 14.36
C PHE A 109 -16.33 -2.44 14.42
N PRO A 110 -15.24 -3.09 14.90
CA PRO A 110 -13.92 -2.47 14.94
C PRO A 110 -13.41 -2.18 13.52
N CYS A 111 -12.84 -1.00 13.33
CA CYS A 111 -12.22 -0.58 12.08
C CYS A 111 -10.79 -0.14 12.34
N ALA A 112 -9.87 -0.50 11.45
CA ALA A 112 -8.48 -0.05 11.49
C ALA A 112 -7.99 0.35 10.10
N VAL A 113 -6.96 1.18 10.02
CA VAL A 113 -6.50 1.75 8.76
C VAL A 113 -4.99 1.59 8.56
N VAL A 114 -4.61 1.18 7.35
CA VAL A 114 -3.27 1.37 6.80
C VAL A 114 -3.37 2.46 5.75
N GLU A 115 -2.73 3.59 5.98
CA GLU A 115 -2.70 4.73 5.06
C GLU A 115 -1.36 4.74 4.32
N GLY A 116 -1.39 4.89 3.00
CA GLY A 116 -0.22 4.85 2.14
C GLY A 116 -0.11 6.07 1.24
N ASP A 117 0.92 6.88 1.46
CA ASP A 117 1.26 8.02 0.61
C ASP A 117 2.76 8.01 0.24
N GLN A 118 3.19 8.88 -0.67
CA GLN A 118 4.60 9.10 -0.95
C GLN A 118 5.30 9.78 0.22
N GLN A 119 4.65 10.80 0.78
CA GLN A 119 5.21 11.70 1.79
C GLN A 119 4.10 12.21 2.72
N THR A 120 4.52 12.79 3.85
CA THR A 120 3.65 13.41 4.87
C THR A 120 2.85 12.41 5.69
N SER A 121 2.09 12.92 6.66
CA SER A 121 1.17 12.16 7.51
C SER A 121 -0.23 12.76 7.50
N ASN A 122 -0.53 13.64 6.54
CA ASN A 122 -1.71 14.49 6.57
C ASN A 122 -3.01 13.65 6.57
N ASP A 123 -3.09 12.65 5.70
CA ASP A 123 -4.28 11.81 5.60
C ASP A 123 -4.39 10.85 6.79
N ALA A 124 -3.27 10.30 7.29
CA ALA A 124 -3.29 9.50 8.50
C ALA A 124 -3.66 10.32 9.76
N GLU A 125 -3.24 11.57 9.89
CA GLU A 125 -3.62 12.47 10.99
C GLU A 125 -5.12 12.80 10.96
N ARG A 126 -5.65 13.05 9.76
CA ARG A 126 -7.09 13.25 9.52
C ARG A 126 -7.90 12.01 9.91
N ILE A 127 -7.46 10.83 9.49
CA ILE A 127 -8.09 9.56 9.84
C ILE A 127 -8.01 9.30 11.35
N ALA A 128 -6.88 9.59 12.00
CA ALA A 128 -6.73 9.42 13.44
C ALA A 128 -7.75 10.26 14.25
N ALA A 129 -8.21 11.40 13.73
CA ALA A 129 -9.25 12.22 14.35
C ALA A 129 -10.62 11.52 14.41
N THR A 130 -10.83 10.44 13.65
CA THR A 130 -12.02 9.56 13.74
C THR A 130 -11.95 8.55 14.89
N GLU A 131 -10.81 8.51 15.61
CA GLU A 131 -10.45 7.53 16.65
C GLU A 131 -10.16 6.10 16.13
N ALA A 132 -10.20 5.87 14.81
CA ALA A 132 -9.75 4.62 14.24
C ALA A 132 -8.21 4.46 14.37
N PRO A 133 -7.70 3.30 14.81
CA PRO A 133 -6.27 3.02 14.79
C PRO A 133 -5.72 3.11 13.37
N VAL A 134 -4.64 3.87 13.17
CA VAL A 134 -4.05 4.08 11.84
C VAL A 134 -2.52 3.94 11.86
N VAL A 135 -2.02 3.23 10.85
CA VAL A 135 -0.59 3.16 10.52
C VAL A 135 -0.35 3.85 9.18
N GLN A 136 0.50 4.86 9.19
CA GLN A 136 1.05 5.52 8.02
C GLN A 136 2.17 4.67 7.41
N ILE A 137 2.14 4.52 6.09
CA ILE A 137 3.24 4.07 5.25
C ILE A 137 3.61 5.23 4.33
N ASN A 138 4.82 5.77 4.48
CA ASN A 138 5.39 6.68 3.50
C ASN A 138 6.27 5.87 2.56
N THR A 139 5.92 5.84 1.29
CA THR A 139 6.55 5.00 0.26
C THR A 139 7.77 5.67 -0.40
N GLY A 140 8.11 6.90 0.00
CA GLY A 140 9.24 7.62 -0.56
C GLY A 140 8.93 8.10 -1.98
N LYS A 141 9.55 7.48 -2.97
CA LYS A 141 9.21 7.68 -4.41
C LYS A 141 8.32 6.55 -4.94
N GLY A 142 7.83 5.68 -4.05
CA GLY A 142 7.00 4.54 -4.39
C GLY A 142 5.69 5.02 -4.99
N CYS A 143 5.12 4.21 -5.86
CA CYS A 143 3.95 4.59 -6.65
C CYS A 143 2.71 3.76 -6.28
N HIS A 144 2.84 2.86 -5.31
CA HIS A 144 1.87 1.88 -4.81
C HIS A 144 2.35 1.35 -3.45
N LEU A 145 1.45 0.71 -2.70
CA LEU A 145 1.78 -0.23 -1.64
C LEU A 145 1.98 -1.63 -2.19
N ASP A 146 2.87 -2.41 -1.58
CA ASP A 146 3.05 -3.84 -1.84
C ASP A 146 2.66 -4.69 -0.61
N ALA A 147 2.60 -6.02 -0.79
CA ALA A 147 2.22 -6.93 0.28
C ALA A 147 3.20 -6.95 1.47
N ASP A 148 4.50 -6.69 1.26
CA ASP A 148 5.48 -6.63 2.35
C ASP A 148 5.27 -5.40 3.23
N MET A 149 5.02 -4.25 2.61
CA MET A 149 4.68 -3.00 3.31
C MET A 149 3.43 -3.18 4.16
N VAL A 150 2.37 -3.76 3.59
CA VAL A 150 1.12 -4.05 4.32
C VAL A 150 1.36 -5.05 5.45
N GLN A 151 2.14 -6.11 5.23
CA GLN A 151 2.48 -7.07 6.28
C GLN A 151 3.18 -6.40 7.47
N LYS A 152 4.15 -5.52 7.20
CA LYS A 152 4.88 -4.77 8.23
C LYS A 152 3.96 -3.81 8.97
N ALA A 153 3.02 -3.17 8.27
CA ALA A 153 2.01 -2.32 8.88
C ALA A 153 1.05 -3.11 9.77
N LEU A 154 0.57 -4.28 9.33
CA LEU A 154 -0.29 -5.17 10.13
C LEU A 154 0.36 -5.58 11.46
N LYS A 155 1.67 -5.87 11.46
CA LYS A 155 2.41 -6.20 12.69
C LYS A 155 2.45 -5.05 13.70
N LYS A 156 2.46 -3.80 13.23
CA LYS A 156 2.44 -2.58 14.06
C LYS A 156 1.02 -2.21 14.49
N LEU A 157 0.08 -2.28 13.56
CA LEU A 157 -1.32 -1.92 13.77
C LEU A 157 -2.01 -2.89 14.73
N GLN A 158 -1.75 -4.20 14.56
CA GLN A 158 -2.39 -5.29 15.28
C GLN A 158 -3.92 -5.14 15.32
N PRO A 159 -4.58 -5.12 14.15
CA PRO A 159 -6.02 -4.98 14.09
C PRO A 159 -6.72 -6.07 14.91
N GLU A 160 -7.83 -5.68 15.54
CA GLU A 160 -8.66 -6.59 16.33
C GLU A 160 -9.20 -7.72 15.45
N ASN A 161 -9.52 -8.86 16.06
CA ASN A 161 -10.23 -9.92 15.34
C ASN A 161 -11.67 -9.45 15.02
N ASP A 162 -12.32 -10.09 14.06
CA ASP A 162 -13.72 -9.80 13.71
C ASP A 162 -13.94 -8.32 13.33
N SER A 163 -13.03 -7.76 12.52
CA SER A 163 -12.93 -6.33 12.22
C SER A 163 -12.85 -6.05 10.72
N VAL A 164 -12.86 -4.77 10.37
CA VAL A 164 -12.59 -4.30 9.00
C VAL A 164 -11.27 -3.55 8.95
N LEU A 165 -10.43 -3.89 7.98
CA LEU A 165 -9.20 -3.18 7.67
C LEU A 165 -9.39 -2.39 6.38
N PHE A 166 -9.21 -1.08 6.45
CA PHE A 166 -9.10 -0.25 5.26
C PHE A 166 -7.62 -0.03 4.94
N VAL A 167 -7.23 -0.29 3.69
CA VAL A 167 -5.92 0.07 3.15
C VAL A 167 -6.15 1.20 2.16
N GLU A 168 -5.85 2.44 2.55
CA GLU A 168 -5.85 3.58 1.63
C GLU A 168 -4.53 3.58 0.86
N ASN A 169 -4.58 3.22 -0.42
CA ASN A 169 -3.39 3.12 -1.26
C ASN A 169 -2.94 4.49 -1.79
N VAL A 170 -1.71 4.54 -2.32
CA VAL A 170 -1.17 5.73 -2.99
C VAL A 170 -2.10 6.11 -4.15
N GLY A 171 -2.36 7.42 -4.33
CA GLY A 171 -3.16 7.94 -5.45
C GLY A 171 -2.51 7.64 -6.80
N ASN A 172 -2.84 6.49 -7.40
CA ASN A 172 -2.36 6.04 -8.70
C ASN A 172 -3.30 4.94 -9.27
N LEU A 173 -3.70 5.06 -10.54
CA LEU A 173 -4.52 4.06 -11.24
C LEU A 173 -3.71 3.08 -12.11
N VAL A 174 -2.38 3.19 -12.12
CA VAL A 174 -1.52 2.33 -12.96
C VAL A 174 -0.81 1.29 -12.11
N CYS A 175 0.03 1.71 -11.17
CA CYS A 175 0.93 0.78 -10.50
C CYS A 175 0.22 -0.14 -9.49
N PRO A 176 -0.75 0.34 -8.68
CA PRO A 176 -1.43 -0.54 -7.73
C PRO A 176 -2.25 -1.67 -8.38
N SER A 177 -2.58 -1.59 -9.67
CA SER A 177 -3.36 -2.66 -10.34
C SER A 177 -2.61 -3.99 -10.38
N LEU A 178 -1.27 -3.95 -10.40
CA LEU A 178 -0.40 -5.12 -10.53
C LEU A 178 -0.05 -5.80 -9.21
N PHE A 179 -0.33 -5.15 -8.07
CA PHE A 179 0.09 -5.62 -6.75
C PHE A 179 -1.11 -6.02 -5.91
N ASP A 180 -1.23 -7.31 -5.65
CA ASP A 180 -2.12 -7.87 -4.64
C ASP A 180 -1.52 -7.61 -3.24
N LEU A 181 -2.32 -7.15 -2.29
CA LEU A 181 -1.90 -6.90 -0.91
C LEU A 181 -2.35 -8.01 0.05
N GLY A 182 -3.17 -8.94 -0.43
CA GLY A 182 -3.92 -9.89 0.39
C GLY A 182 -5.29 -9.36 0.80
N GLU A 183 -5.80 -8.31 0.14
CA GLU A 183 -7.13 -7.77 0.40
C GLU A 183 -8.25 -8.78 0.06
N GLY A 184 -9.40 -8.62 0.70
CA GLY A 184 -10.61 -9.36 0.38
C GLY A 184 -11.41 -8.74 -0.77
N ALA A 185 -11.33 -7.42 -0.93
CA ALA A 185 -11.85 -6.73 -2.10
C ALA A 185 -11.09 -5.43 -2.40
N ARG A 186 -11.04 -5.08 -3.69
CA ARG A 186 -10.46 -3.85 -4.21
C ARG A 186 -11.55 -2.87 -4.62
N VAL A 187 -11.50 -1.67 -4.07
CA VAL A 187 -12.45 -0.59 -4.34
C VAL A 187 -11.75 0.50 -5.13
N VAL A 188 -12.08 0.65 -6.41
CA VAL A 188 -11.62 1.77 -7.23
C VAL A 188 -12.54 2.97 -7.02
N ILE A 189 -11.95 4.12 -6.72
CA ILE A 189 -12.66 5.38 -6.52
C ILE A 189 -12.18 6.34 -7.61
N ILE A 190 -13.11 6.84 -8.41
CA ILE A 190 -12.88 7.91 -9.38
C ILE A 190 -13.80 9.07 -9.06
N SER A 191 -13.46 10.27 -9.53
CA SER A 191 -14.34 11.42 -9.43
C SER A 191 -14.76 11.94 -10.79
N VAL A 192 -15.95 12.52 -10.88
CA VAL A 192 -16.48 13.06 -12.14
C VAL A 192 -15.59 14.15 -12.75
N THR A 193 -14.76 14.81 -11.94
CA THR A 193 -13.78 15.81 -12.40
C THR A 193 -12.62 15.22 -13.18
N GLU A 194 -12.49 13.90 -13.24
CA GLU A 194 -11.38 13.22 -13.91
C GLU A 194 -11.69 12.78 -15.35
N GLY A 195 -12.94 12.92 -15.78
CA GLY A 195 -13.46 12.41 -17.05
C GLY A 195 -13.99 10.97 -16.97
N ASP A 196 -14.98 10.66 -17.79
CA ASP A 196 -15.68 9.36 -17.87
C ASP A 196 -14.87 8.26 -18.58
N ASP A 197 -13.83 8.62 -19.33
CA ASP A 197 -13.01 7.69 -20.10
C ASP A 197 -11.93 6.92 -19.30
N LYS A 198 -11.92 7.04 -17.96
CA LYS A 198 -10.97 6.34 -17.07
C LYS A 198 -10.99 4.81 -17.23
N PRO A 199 -12.14 4.11 -17.30
CA PRO A 199 -12.15 2.66 -17.41
C PRO A 199 -11.39 2.15 -18.64
N ILE A 200 -11.54 2.83 -19.78
CA ILE A 200 -10.86 2.46 -21.03
C ILE A 200 -9.37 2.85 -20.98
N LYS A 201 -9.01 3.94 -20.30
CA LYS A 201 -7.61 4.38 -20.14
C LYS A 201 -6.81 3.55 -19.14
N TYR A 202 -7.44 2.95 -18.15
CA TYR A 202 -6.78 2.20 -17.06
C TYR A 202 -7.39 0.81 -16.87
N PRO A 203 -7.50 -0.02 -17.92
CA PRO A 203 -8.30 -1.24 -17.91
C PRO A 203 -7.91 -2.21 -16.80
N ASP A 204 -6.61 -2.39 -16.52
CA ASP A 204 -6.14 -3.32 -15.48
C ASP A 204 -6.65 -2.96 -14.08
N MET A 205 -6.77 -1.66 -13.78
CA MET A 205 -7.29 -1.20 -12.50
C MET A 205 -8.79 -1.50 -12.36
N PHE A 206 -9.56 -1.23 -13.40
CA PHE A 206 -11.01 -1.45 -13.37
C PHE A 206 -11.39 -2.93 -13.51
N HIS A 207 -10.58 -3.73 -14.20
CA HIS A 207 -10.77 -5.18 -14.28
C HIS A 207 -10.47 -5.90 -12.97
N SER A 208 -9.53 -5.39 -12.17
CA SER A 208 -9.17 -5.97 -10.87
C SER A 208 -10.00 -5.45 -9.70
N ALA A 209 -10.87 -4.46 -9.92
CA ALA A 209 -11.72 -3.90 -8.87
C ALA A 209 -13.02 -4.70 -8.73
N ASP A 210 -13.43 -4.92 -7.48
CA ASP A 210 -14.71 -5.55 -7.14
C ASP A 210 -15.85 -4.51 -7.02
N LEU A 211 -15.49 -3.27 -6.73
CA LEU A 211 -16.40 -2.14 -6.62
C LEU A 211 -15.79 -0.88 -7.25
N CYS A 212 -16.58 -0.18 -8.05
CA CYS A 212 -16.25 1.14 -8.56
C CYS A 212 -17.17 2.20 -7.94
N ILE A 213 -16.56 3.22 -7.32
CA ILE A 213 -17.27 4.38 -6.75
C ILE A 213 -17.01 5.59 -7.65
N ILE A 214 -18.09 6.16 -8.18
CA ILE A 214 -18.07 7.45 -8.88
C ILE A 214 -18.39 8.55 -7.87
N ASN A 215 -17.36 9.30 -7.48
CA ASN A 215 -17.41 10.32 -6.43
C ASN A 215 -17.57 11.74 -7.00
N LYS A 216 -17.90 12.69 -6.12
CA LYS A 216 -18.11 14.11 -6.43
C LYS A 216 -19.23 14.37 -7.44
N ILE A 217 -20.28 13.52 -7.42
CA ILE A 217 -21.41 13.62 -8.35
C ILE A 217 -22.18 14.95 -8.23
N ASP A 218 -22.02 15.66 -7.11
CA ASP A 218 -22.49 17.04 -6.93
C ASP A 218 -21.89 18.02 -7.95
N LEU A 219 -20.75 17.67 -8.58
CA LEU A 219 -20.09 18.49 -9.59
C LEU A 219 -20.54 18.18 -11.03
N LEU A 220 -21.41 17.19 -11.26
CA LEU A 220 -21.94 16.85 -12.59
C LEU A 220 -22.51 18.06 -13.37
N PRO A 221 -23.17 19.06 -12.75
CA PRO A 221 -23.64 20.24 -13.47
C PRO A 221 -22.52 21.13 -14.06
N TYR A 222 -21.27 20.92 -13.65
CA TYR A 222 -20.13 21.77 -14.01
C TYR A 222 -19.07 21.08 -14.87
N VAL A 223 -19.22 19.77 -15.12
CA VAL A 223 -18.25 18.97 -15.89
C VAL A 223 -18.97 18.13 -16.96
N GLN A 224 -18.24 17.75 -18.00
CA GLN A 224 -18.73 16.77 -18.98
C GLN A 224 -18.33 15.38 -18.50
N PHE A 225 -19.33 14.60 -18.09
CA PHE A 225 -19.17 13.23 -17.63
C PHE A 225 -20.46 12.47 -17.91
N ASP A 226 -20.38 11.35 -18.63
CA ASP A 226 -21.48 10.41 -18.84
C ASP A 226 -21.40 9.24 -17.85
N VAL A 227 -22.54 8.88 -17.24
CA VAL A 227 -22.62 7.88 -16.14
C VAL A 227 -23.17 6.56 -16.65
#